data_AF-A0A318CUZ9-F1
#
_entry.id   AF-A0A318CUZ9-F1
#
_cell.length_a   1.000
_cell.length_b   1.000
_cell.length_c   1.000
_cell.angle_alpha   90.00
_cell.angle_beta   90.00
_cell.angle_gamma   90.00
#
_symmetry.space_group_name_H-M   'P 1'
#
loop_
_entity.id
_entity.type
_entity.pdbx_description
1 polymer ?
#
loop_
_entity_poly.entity_id
_entity_poly.type
_entity_poly.pdbx_seq_one_letter_code
_entity_poly.pdbx_strand_id
1 'polypeptide(L)'
;MDGFRIWKQLYESGYQGIIRGDEAFGCKTVSTPNEVYINMGLTVFSDYEHTPLASKLINKHYQARPLSFEKQDNETLGSWRDRINAEFEIPVRFAALSDLKLPYIEVINPLLSRRIIEQVRRLPDHLRTDKKLLRRIVGSLSPPIVFADMPAIASYVDILKTRRIVDLLHKGLDSENARTLLSDELVECILGSVKVVDVEPGKVRKSLKAFVKPYIPASLKKKMGRRPAKPAMDSNVIAFRSYIICRMNRLLREDARAARHGCLK
;
A
#
# COMPACT_ATOMS: atom_id res chain seq x y z
N MET A 1 -4.29 -4.14 15.13
CA MET A 1 -2.82 -4.31 14.96
C MET A 1 -2.25 -4.64 16.31
N ASP A 2 -1.30 -5.58 16.37
CA ASP A 2 -0.72 -6.13 17.60
C ASP A 2 0.55 -5.40 18.07
N GLY A 3 0.95 -4.31 17.39
CA GLY A 3 2.08 -3.47 17.79
C GLY A 3 3.42 -4.20 17.77
N PHE A 4 3.64 -5.09 16.79
CA PHE A 4 4.84 -5.92 16.66
C PHE A 4 5.00 -7.02 17.72
N ARG A 5 3.96 -7.31 18.50
CA ARG A 5 4.00 -8.36 19.53
C ARG A 5 4.48 -9.71 19.00
N ILE A 6 4.01 -10.14 17.82
CA ILE A 6 4.47 -11.40 17.22
C ILE A 6 5.98 -11.43 16.97
N TRP A 7 6.57 -10.34 16.50
CA TRP A 7 8.00 -10.26 16.20
C TRP A 7 8.83 -10.24 17.49
N LYS A 8 8.35 -9.52 18.50
CA LYS A 8 8.95 -9.53 19.84
C LYS A 8 8.95 -10.94 20.45
N GLN A 9 7.84 -11.67 20.34
CA GLN A 9 7.74 -13.04 20.85
C GLN A 9 8.72 -13.98 20.16
N LEU A 10 8.89 -13.88 18.84
CA LEU A 10 9.86 -14.69 18.10
C LEU A 10 11.28 -14.40 18.58
N TYR A 11 11.65 -13.13 18.72
CA TYR A 11 12.95 -12.72 19.24
C TYR A 11 13.20 -13.27 20.66
N GLU A 12 12.25 -13.06 21.58
CA GLU A 12 12.35 -13.53 22.97
C GLU A 12 12.37 -15.06 23.09
N SER A 13 11.84 -15.77 22.10
CA SER A 13 11.90 -17.24 22.03
C SER A 13 13.19 -17.77 21.37
N GLY A 14 14.15 -16.90 21.05
CA GLY A 14 15.45 -17.28 20.49
C GLY A 14 15.48 -17.53 18.98
N TYR A 15 14.41 -17.18 18.25
CA TYR A 15 14.43 -17.25 16.78
C TYR A 15 15.27 -16.12 16.20
N GLN A 16 16.22 -16.48 15.34
CA GLN A 16 17.15 -15.53 14.73
C GLN A 16 16.68 -15.01 13.37
N GLY A 17 15.86 -15.78 12.66
CA GLY A 17 15.43 -15.44 11.31
C GLY A 17 14.10 -16.07 10.91
N ILE A 18 13.47 -15.47 9.90
CA ILE A 18 12.30 -16.01 9.22
C ILE A 18 12.53 -16.09 7.72
N ILE A 19 11.88 -17.07 7.10
CA ILE A 19 11.77 -17.17 5.65
C ILE A 19 10.42 -16.58 5.24
N ARG A 20 10.45 -15.60 4.35
CA ARG A 20 9.26 -15.01 3.74
C ARG A 20 9.13 -15.42 2.28
N GLY A 21 7.88 -15.49 1.84
CA GLY A 21 7.50 -15.85 0.47
C GLY A 21 7.29 -14.65 -0.45
N ASP A 22 7.94 -13.51 -0.19
CA ASP A 22 7.90 -12.38 -1.13
C ASP A 22 8.59 -12.82 -2.44
N GLU A 23 8.04 -12.46 -3.59
CA GLU A 23 8.38 -13.09 -4.87
C GLU A 23 8.10 -12.16 -6.07
N ALA A 24 8.64 -12.51 -7.25
CA ALA A 24 8.55 -11.71 -8.48
C ALA A 24 7.81 -12.39 -9.66
N PHE A 25 7.08 -13.48 -9.43
CA PHE A 25 6.22 -14.22 -10.39
C PHE A 25 4.95 -13.45 -10.79
N GLY A 26 5.04 -12.13 -10.86
CA GLY A 26 3.97 -11.25 -11.31
C GLY A 26 2.76 -11.17 -10.38
N CYS A 27 1.77 -10.41 -10.84
CA CYS A 27 0.60 -10.05 -10.05
C CYS A 27 -0.69 -10.36 -10.81
N LYS A 28 -1.82 -9.86 -10.28
CA LYS A 28 -3.13 -9.93 -10.91
C LYS A 28 -3.11 -9.35 -12.33
N THR A 29 -3.93 -9.91 -13.21
CA THR A 29 -4.17 -9.35 -14.55
C THR A 29 -4.52 -7.86 -14.49
N VAL A 30 -3.96 -7.07 -15.40
CA VAL A 30 -4.20 -5.62 -15.58
C VAL A 30 -4.67 -5.36 -17.01
N SER A 31 -5.64 -4.47 -17.18
CA SER A 31 -6.30 -4.19 -18.45
C SER A 31 -6.03 -2.79 -18.99
N THR A 32 -5.49 -1.88 -18.16
CA THR A 32 -5.19 -0.50 -18.53
C THR A 32 -3.87 -0.03 -17.93
N PRO A 33 -3.21 0.99 -18.51
CA PRO A 33 -2.02 1.60 -17.90
C PRO A 33 -2.25 2.12 -16.47
N ASN A 34 -3.40 2.74 -16.22
CA ASN A 34 -3.73 3.24 -14.89
C ASN A 34 -3.81 2.12 -13.83
N GLU A 35 -4.31 0.94 -14.22
CA GLU A 35 -4.32 -0.22 -13.33
C GLU A 35 -2.92 -0.69 -12.96
N VAL A 36 -1.90 -0.51 -13.81
CA VAL A 36 -0.51 -0.81 -13.47
C VAL A 36 -0.05 0.09 -12.34
N TYR A 37 -0.23 1.41 -12.46
CA TYR A 37 0.17 2.36 -11.42
C TYR A 37 -0.57 2.12 -10.10
N ILE A 38 -1.88 1.89 -10.14
CA ILE A 38 -2.67 1.57 -8.95
C ILE A 38 -2.19 0.28 -8.30
N ASN A 39 -1.93 -0.77 -9.10
CA ASN A 39 -1.48 -2.07 -8.60
C ASN A 39 -0.11 -1.96 -7.91
N MET A 40 0.82 -1.22 -8.51
CA MET A 40 2.19 -1.05 -8.00
C MET A 40 2.31 0.01 -6.89
N GLY A 41 1.24 0.77 -6.63
CA GLY A 41 1.26 1.86 -5.64
C GLY A 41 2.01 3.10 -6.12
N LEU A 42 2.11 3.31 -7.43
CA LEU A 42 2.71 4.49 -8.09
C LEU A 42 1.64 5.54 -8.47
N THR A 43 0.63 5.73 -7.61
CA THR A 43 -0.42 6.70 -7.88
C THR A 43 0.03 8.12 -7.52
N VAL A 44 -0.25 9.07 -8.40
CA VAL A 44 -0.10 10.52 -8.17
C VAL A 44 -1.49 11.17 -8.04
N PHE A 45 -1.55 12.43 -7.60
CA PHE A 45 -2.83 13.10 -7.37
C PHE A 45 -3.72 13.18 -8.62
N SER A 46 -3.14 13.30 -9.82
CA SER A 46 -3.90 13.34 -11.07
C SER A 46 -4.60 12.01 -11.42
N ASP A 47 -4.28 10.91 -10.74
CA ASP A 47 -4.98 9.63 -10.91
C ASP A 47 -6.30 9.55 -10.15
N TYR A 48 -6.55 10.45 -9.21
CA TYR A 48 -7.76 10.47 -8.38
C TYR A 48 -8.85 11.37 -8.98
N GLU A 49 -10.10 11.16 -8.55
CA GLU A 49 -11.19 12.08 -8.87
C GLU A 49 -10.93 13.48 -8.31
N HIS A 50 -11.31 14.50 -9.07
CA HIS A 50 -11.26 15.89 -8.65
C HIS A 50 -12.32 16.16 -7.58
N THR A 51 -11.93 15.99 -6.31
CA THR A 51 -12.69 16.43 -5.14
C THR A 51 -12.23 17.82 -4.68
N PRO A 52 -12.99 18.58 -3.88
CA PRO A 52 -12.51 19.86 -3.35
C PRO A 52 -11.15 19.75 -2.64
N LEU A 53 -10.95 18.70 -1.84
CA LEU A 53 -9.68 18.40 -1.18
C LEU A 53 -8.58 18.06 -2.19
N ALA A 54 -8.88 17.23 -3.20
CA ALA A 54 -7.93 16.91 -4.26
C ALA A 54 -7.54 18.16 -5.06
N SER A 55 -8.48 19.06 -5.37
CA SER A 55 -8.19 20.31 -6.09
C SER A 55 -7.23 21.22 -5.32
N LYS A 56 -7.39 21.33 -3.99
CA LYS A 56 -6.46 22.10 -3.15
C LYS A 56 -5.05 21.51 -3.14
N LEU A 57 -4.93 20.18 -3.20
CA LEU A 57 -3.65 19.48 -3.22
C LEU A 57 -2.99 19.50 -4.61
N ILE A 58 -3.76 19.24 -5.67
CA ILE A 58 -3.30 19.16 -7.07
C ILE A 58 -2.76 20.51 -7.54
N ASN A 59 -3.49 21.60 -7.27
CA ASN A 59 -3.14 22.92 -7.82
C ASN A 59 -1.87 23.51 -7.19
N LYS A 60 -1.47 23.04 -6.00
CA LYS A 60 -0.29 23.55 -5.28
C LYS A 60 0.96 22.70 -5.52
N HIS A 61 0.82 21.44 -5.94
CA HIS A 61 1.95 20.50 -6.01
C HIS A 61 1.91 19.64 -7.28
N TYR A 62 2.85 19.90 -8.18
CA TYR A 62 3.09 19.04 -9.34
C TYR A 62 3.72 17.72 -8.90
N GLN A 63 3.15 16.61 -9.38
CA GLN A 63 3.68 15.27 -9.20
C GLN A 63 3.84 14.61 -10.56
N ALA A 64 5.05 14.15 -10.86
CA ALA A 64 5.34 13.33 -12.03
C ALA A 64 5.90 11.98 -11.58
N ARG A 65 5.64 10.96 -12.40
CA ARG A 65 6.35 9.69 -12.28
C ARG A 65 7.69 9.81 -13.00
N PRO A 66 8.73 9.09 -12.54
CA PRO A 66 9.96 8.97 -13.31
C PRO A 66 9.68 8.44 -14.72
N LEU A 67 10.33 9.01 -15.73
CA LEU A 67 10.20 8.56 -17.13
C LEU A 67 10.61 7.09 -17.29
N SER A 68 11.55 6.61 -16.48
CA SER A 68 11.94 5.20 -16.44
C SER A 68 10.81 4.25 -16.05
N PHE A 69 9.74 4.74 -15.40
CA PHE A 69 8.58 3.95 -15.00
C PHE A 69 7.45 3.99 -16.03
N GLU A 70 7.61 4.69 -17.15
CA GLU A 70 6.67 4.62 -18.27
C GLU A 70 6.79 3.28 -18.99
N LYS A 71 5.70 2.91 -19.68
CA LYS A 71 5.65 1.68 -20.47
C LYS A 71 6.53 1.84 -21.70
N GLN A 72 7.39 0.87 -21.98
CA GLN A 72 8.16 0.82 -23.22
C GLN A 72 7.33 0.21 -24.36
N ASP A 73 7.66 0.52 -25.60
CA ASP A 73 6.89 0.09 -26.78
C ASP A 73 6.83 -1.43 -26.93
N ASN A 74 7.93 -2.10 -26.61
CA ASN A 74 8.07 -3.56 -26.66
C ASN A 74 7.43 -4.31 -25.48
N GLU A 75 6.89 -3.60 -24.48
CA GLU A 75 6.29 -4.24 -23.31
C GLU A 75 4.81 -4.57 -23.52
N THR A 76 4.38 -5.71 -22.99
CA THR A 76 2.97 -5.91 -22.67
C THR A 76 2.63 -5.18 -21.36
N LEU A 77 1.34 -4.99 -21.05
CA LEU A 77 0.96 -4.46 -19.73
C LEU A 77 1.44 -5.34 -18.56
N GLY A 78 1.44 -6.68 -18.76
CA GLY A 78 1.91 -7.63 -17.75
C GLY A 78 3.42 -7.56 -17.53
N SER A 79 4.20 -7.43 -18.60
CA SER A 79 5.65 -7.27 -18.52
C SER A 79 6.04 -5.92 -17.91
N TRP A 80 5.37 -4.83 -18.31
CA TRP A 80 5.57 -3.52 -17.69
C TRP A 80 5.26 -3.52 -16.19
N ARG A 81 4.10 -4.09 -15.79
CA ARG A 81 3.73 -4.26 -14.38
C ARG A 81 4.83 -4.99 -13.59
N ASP A 82 5.34 -6.10 -14.13
CA ASP A 82 6.32 -6.92 -13.42
C ASP A 82 7.70 -6.25 -13.35
N ARG A 83 8.06 -5.45 -14.37
CA ARG A 83 9.24 -4.60 -14.31
C ARG A 83 9.12 -3.58 -13.18
N ILE A 84 8.01 -2.85 -13.11
CA ILE A 84 7.76 -1.89 -12.02
C ILE A 84 7.75 -2.57 -10.65
N ASN A 85 7.17 -3.77 -10.54
CA ASN A 85 7.21 -4.54 -9.30
C ASN A 85 8.66 -4.79 -8.84
N ALA A 86 9.53 -5.21 -9.75
CA ALA A 86 10.93 -5.50 -9.46
C ALA A 86 11.80 -4.25 -9.24
N GLU A 87 11.54 -3.16 -9.97
CA GLU A 87 12.34 -1.92 -9.92
C GLU A 87 11.90 -0.95 -8.81
N PHE A 88 10.63 -1.04 -8.38
CA PHE A 88 10.06 -0.10 -7.41
C PHE A 88 9.38 -0.79 -6.24
N GLU A 89 8.36 -1.62 -6.48
CA GLU A 89 7.51 -2.10 -5.38
C GLU A 89 8.29 -2.97 -4.37
N ILE A 90 9.05 -3.95 -4.86
CA ILE A 90 9.89 -4.80 -4.02
C ILE A 90 10.96 -3.97 -3.25
N PRO A 91 11.84 -3.21 -3.93
CA PRO A 91 12.94 -2.52 -3.25
C PRO A 91 12.49 -1.33 -2.40
N VAL A 92 11.33 -0.73 -2.66
CA VAL A 92 10.85 0.44 -1.90
C VAL A 92 9.78 0.05 -0.89
N ARG A 93 8.70 -0.60 -1.34
CA ARG A 93 7.54 -0.87 -0.47
C ARG A 93 7.76 -2.11 0.38
N PHE A 94 8.20 -3.23 -0.19
CA PHE A 94 8.39 -4.46 0.59
C PHE A 94 9.62 -4.36 1.50
N ALA A 95 10.67 -3.68 1.05
CA ALA A 95 11.82 -3.36 1.89
C ALA A 95 11.40 -2.56 3.13
N ALA A 96 10.66 -1.45 2.98
CA ALA A 96 10.20 -0.65 4.11
C ALA A 96 9.32 -1.44 5.09
N LEU A 97 8.48 -2.37 4.59
CA LEU A 97 7.71 -3.26 5.47
C LEU A 97 8.60 -4.25 6.21
N SER A 98 9.70 -4.70 5.60
CA SER A 98 10.64 -5.65 6.20
C SER A 98 11.54 -4.97 7.23
N ASP A 99 11.96 -3.73 6.95
CA ASP A 99 12.81 -2.92 7.82
C ASP A 99 12.23 -2.78 9.23
N LEU A 100 10.92 -2.61 9.35
CA LEU A 100 10.22 -2.56 10.63
C LEU A 100 10.33 -3.84 11.48
N LYS A 101 10.75 -4.97 10.89
CA LYS A 101 10.91 -6.26 11.58
C LYS A 101 12.36 -6.54 11.96
N LEU A 102 13.33 -5.90 11.29
CA LEU A 102 14.76 -6.13 11.49
C LEU A 102 15.27 -5.84 12.91
N PRO A 103 14.65 -4.94 13.72
CA PRO A 103 15.00 -4.81 15.13
C PRO A 103 14.73 -6.08 15.97
N TYR A 104 13.93 -7.02 15.46
CA TYR A 104 13.53 -8.24 16.16
C TYR A 104 14.13 -9.49 15.52
N ILE A 105 14.14 -9.59 14.20
CA ILE A 105 14.46 -10.85 13.53
C ILE A 105 15.00 -10.60 12.12
N GLU A 106 15.92 -11.46 11.68
CA GLU A 106 16.38 -11.45 10.29
C GLU A 106 15.27 -11.94 9.35
N VAL A 107 15.21 -11.37 8.15
CA VAL A 107 14.21 -11.71 7.15
C VAL A 107 14.91 -12.08 5.85
N ILE A 108 14.71 -13.32 5.40
CA ILE A 108 15.19 -13.78 4.10
C ILE A 108 14.04 -14.06 3.14
N ASN A 109 14.21 -13.66 1.87
CA ASN A 109 13.25 -13.85 0.79
C ASN A 109 13.89 -14.63 -0.36
N PRO A 110 13.96 -15.97 -0.29
CA PRO A 110 14.69 -16.78 -1.27
C PRO A 110 14.20 -16.60 -2.71
N LEU A 111 12.88 -16.39 -2.89
CA LEU A 111 12.25 -16.21 -4.20
C LEU A 111 12.59 -14.86 -4.86
N LEU A 112 13.20 -13.93 -4.12
CA LEU A 112 13.76 -12.68 -4.64
C LEU A 112 15.26 -12.78 -4.97
N SER A 113 15.83 -13.98 -4.95
CA SER A 113 17.21 -14.17 -5.42
C SER A 113 17.34 -13.78 -6.90
N ARG A 114 18.49 -13.17 -7.24
CA ARG A 114 18.77 -12.70 -8.61
C ARG A 114 18.49 -13.76 -9.67
N ARG A 115 18.97 -14.99 -9.44
CA ARG A 115 18.79 -16.13 -10.34
C ARG A 115 17.30 -16.42 -10.59
N ILE A 116 16.46 -16.40 -9.55
CA ILE A 116 15.02 -16.65 -9.70
C ILE A 116 14.37 -15.49 -10.46
N ILE A 117 14.64 -14.24 -10.08
CA ILE A 117 14.09 -13.06 -10.76
C ILE A 117 14.44 -13.07 -12.26
N GLU A 118 15.69 -13.36 -12.61
CA GLU A 118 16.15 -13.44 -14.00
C GLU A 118 15.43 -14.53 -14.80
N GLN A 119 15.18 -15.69 -14.21
CA GLN A 119 14.39 -16.74 -14.87
C GLN A 119 12.94 -16.31 -15.04
N VAL A 120 12.34 -15.74 -14.00
CA VAL A 120 10.95 -15.29 -14.03
C VAL A 120 10.74 -14.23 -15.10
N ARG A 121 11.67 -13.28 -15.26
CA ARG A 121 11.62 -12.24 -16.30
C ARG A 121 11.58 -12.78 -17.72
N ARG A 122 12.12 -13.99 -17.97
CA ARG A 122 12.11 -14.66 -19.28
C ARG A 122 10.80 -15.39 -19.57
N LEU A 123 9.94 -15.56 -18.57
CA LEU A 123 8.68 -16.26 -18.74
C LEU A 123 7.67 -15.39 -19.49
N PRO A 124 6.85 -16.00 -20.37
CA PRO A 124 5.74 -15.30 -20.99
C PRO A 124 4.66 -14.92 -19.96
N ASP A 125 3.93 -13.84 -20.25
CA ASP A 125 2.91 -13.27 -19.36
C ASP A 125 1.87 -14.28 -18.86
N HIS A 126 1.47 -15.25 -19.71
CA HIS A 126 0.45 -16.23 -19.36
C HIS A 126 0.89 -17.24 -18.29
N LEU A 127 2.20 -17.38 -18.06
CA LEU A 127 2.76 -18.22 -16.99
C LEU A 127 2.98 -17.42 -15.70
N ARG A 128 3.36 -16.14 -15.79
CA ARG A 128 3.55 -15.28 -14.62
C ARG A 128 2.23 -14.79 -14.03
N THR A 129 1.35 -14.25 -14.86
CA THR A 129 0.14 -13.56 -14.40
C THR A 129 -0.73 -14.44 -13.52
N ASP A 130 -1.29 -13.84 -12.47
CA ASP A 130 -2.04 -14.50 -11.39
C ASP A 130 -1.22 -15.57 -10.64
N LYS A 131 0.11 -15.52 -10.79
CA LYS A 131 1.08 -16.46 -10.22
C LYS A 131 0.84 -17.90 -10.71
N LYS A 132 0.35 -18.08 -11.94
CA LYS A 132 -0.08 -19.38 -12.48
C LYS A 132 1.00 -20.46 -12.39
N LEU A 133 2.21 -20.19 -12.88
CA LEU A 133 3.32 -21.14 -12.82
C LEU A 133 3.74 -21.41 -11.37
N LEU A 134 3.85 -20.38 -10.55
CA LEU A 134 4.22 -20.53 -9.14
C LEU A 134 3.22 -21.43 -8.39
N ARG A 135 1.92 -21.22 -8.58
CA ARG A 135 0.87 -22.09 -8.00
C ARG A 135 1.02 -23.53 -8.44
N ARG A 136 1.35 -23.78 -9.72
CA ARG A 136 1.60 -25.14 -10.24
C ARG A 136 2.83 -25.78 -9.59
N ILE A 137 3.93 -25.04 -9.47
CA ILE A 137 5.16 -25.52 -8.80
C ILE A 137 4.88 -25.85 -7.34
N VAL A 138 4.30 -24.91 -6.59
CA VAL A 138 3.97 -25.10 -5.17
C VAL A 138 3.02 -26.27 -4.98
N GLY A 139 1.96 -26.37 -5.79
CA GLY A 139 1.00 -27.47 -5.73
C GLY A 139 1.59 -28.84 -6.09
N SER A 140 2.69 -28.89 -6.84
CA SER A 140 3.39 -30.15 -7.15
C SER A 140 4.37 -30.59 -6.05
N LEU A 141 4.82 -29.67 -5.21
CA LEU A 141 5.84 -29.92 -4.17
C LEU A 141 5.25 -29.99 -2.76
N SER A 142 4.15 -29.28 -2.53
CA SER A 142 3.55 -29.15 -1.21
C SER A 142 2.41 -30.15 -1.04
N PRO A 143 2.11 -30.57 0.21
CA PRO A 143 0.84 -31.23 0.48
C PRO A 143 -0.32 -30.34 0.02
N PRO A 144 -1.54 -30.89 -0.19
CA PRO A 144 -2.70 -30.10 -0.60
C PRO A 144 -3.02 -29.01 0.44
N ILE A 145 -2.49 -27.81 0.22
CA ILE A 145 -2.75 -26.63 1.04
C ILE A 145 -3.74 -25.76 0.29
N VAL A 146 -4.85 -25.43 0.94
CA VAL A 146 -5.84 -24.51 0.39
C VAL A 146 -5.21 -23.11 0.32
N PHE A 147 -5.21 -22.50 -0.86
CA PHE A 147 -4.76 -21.12 -1.02
C PHE A 147 -5.77 -20.18 -0.34
N ALA A 148 -5.27 -19.13 0.31
CA ALA A 148 -6.15 -18.14 0.94
C ALA A 148 -6.97 -17.38 -0.10
N ASP A 149 -8.30 -17.45 0.03
CA ASP A 149 -9.24 -16.69 -0.82
C ASP A 149 -9.47 -15.26 -0.33
N MET A 150 -9.16 -14.99 0.93
CA MET A 150 -9.42 -13.72 1.60
C MET A 150 -8.17 -13.16 2.29
N PRO A 151 -7.97 -11.83 2.28
CA PRO A 151 -6.90 -11.20 3.06
C PRO A 151 -7.10 -11.48 4.55
N ALA A 152 -6.03 -11.91 5.24
CA ALA A 152 -6.05 -12.15 6.69
C ALA A 152 -6.01 -10.86 7.53
N ILE A 153 -5.77 -9.70 6.91
CA ILE A 153 -5.56 -8.42 7.58
C ILE A 153 -6.83 -7.57 7.43
N ALA A 154 -7.28 -6.97 8.54
CA ALA A 154 -8.33 -5.98 8.52
C ALA A 154 -7.97 -4.81 7.57
N SER A 155 -8.97 -4.26 6.89
CA SER A 155 -8.78 -3.08 6.05
C SER A 155 -8.23 -1.94 6.90
N TYR A 156 -7.02 -1.46 6.57
CA TYR A 156 -6.43 -0.32 7.28
C TYR A 156 -7.31 0.91 7.17
N VAL A 157 -8.04 1.09 6.05
CA VAL A 157 -8.98 2.19 5.84
C VAL A 157 -10.08 2.19 6.89
N ASP A 158 -10.57 1.01 7.28
CA ASP A 158 -11.62 0.89 8.30
C ASP A 158 -11.06 1.21 9.69
N ILE A 159 -9.81 0.81 9.97
CA ILE A 159 -9.12 1.17 11.21
C ILE A 159 -8.96 2.70 11.32
N LEU A 160 -8.59 3.37 10.22
CA LEU A 160 -8.42 4.83 10.19
C LEU A 160 -9.72 5.61 10.39
N LYS A 161 -10.87 4.95 10.32
CA LYS A 161 -12.20 5.52 10.57
C LYS A 161 -12.70 5.29 11.99
N THR A 162 -11.99 4.52 12.81
CA THR A 162 -12.37 4.31 14.21
C THR A 162 -12.23 5.61 15.00
N ARG A 163 -13.19 5.89 15.89
CA ARG A 163 -13.21 7.12 16.71
C ARG A 163 -11.87 7.41 17.39
N ARG A 164 -11.29 6.41 18.05
CA ARG A 164 -9.96 6.52 18.69
C ARG A 164 -8.86 7.02 17.75
N ILE A 165 -8.84 6.55 16.50
CA ILE A 165 -7.84 6.99 15.53
C ILE A 165 -8.18 8.38 15.01
N VAL A 166 -9.44 8.66 14.73
CA VAL A 166 -9.88 9.99 14.29
C VAL A 166 -9.56 11.06 15.34
N ASP A 167 -9.83 10.80 16.63
CA ASP A 167 -9.49 11.70 17.73
C ASP A 167 -7.98 11.97 17.81
N LEU A 168 -7.15 10.94 17.57
CA LEU A 168 -5.70 11.08 17.49
C LEU A 168 -5.29 11.97 16.30
N LEU A 169 -5.92 11.78 15.14
CA LEU A 169 -5.66 12.59 13.94
C LEU A 169 -6.04 14.05 14.19
N HIS A 170 -7.21 14.31 14.79
CA HIS A 170 -7.63 15.65 15.19
C HIS A 170 -6.61 16.29 16.12
N LYS A 171 -6.25 15.62 17.22
CA LYS A 171 -5.28 16.15 18.18
C LYS A 171 -3.90 16.44 17.57
N GLY A 172 -3.46 15.62 16.61
CA GLY A 172 -2.16 15.79 15.97
C GLY A 172 -2.13 16.90 14.91
N LEU A 173 -3.19 16.99 14.11
CA LEU A 173 -3.29 17.96 13.02
C LEU A 173 -3.80 19.32 13.49
N ASP A 174 -4.55 19.38 14.58
CA ASP A 174 -4.91 20.63 15.26
C ASP A 174 -3.75 21.10 16.14
N SER A 175 -2.61 21.36 15.51
CA SER A 175 -1.41 21.87 16.18
C SER A 175 -0.76 22.97 15.34
N GLU A 176 -0.11 23.92 16.01
CA GLU A 176 0.62 25.01 15.36
C GLU A 176 1.66 24.50 14.36
N ASN A 177 2.35 23.40 14.70
CA ASN A 177 3.30 22.76 13.80
C ASN A 177 2.65 22.25 12.52
N ALA A 178 1.47 21.62 12.61
CA ALA A 178 0.74 21.13 11.45
C ALA A 178 0.25 22.29 10.57
N ARG A 179 -0.30 23.34 11.19
CA ARG A 179 -0.77 24.56 10.51
C ARG A 179 0.36 25.30 9.79
N THR A 180 1.53 25.39 10.41
CA THR A 180 2.74 25.96 9.79
C THR A 180 3.20 25.14 8.59
N LEU A 181 3.17 23.81 8.69
CA LEU A 181 3.70 22.92 7.65
C LEU A 181 2.76 22.74 6.46
N LEU A 182 1.45 22.69 6.73
CA LEU A 182 0.43 22.32 5.73
C LEU A 182 -0.47 23.50 5.32
N SER A 183 -0.38 24.65 5.98
CA SER A 183 -1.35 25.77 5.97
C SER A 183 -2.65 25.49 6.70
N ASP A 184 -3.20 26.52 7.34
CA ASP A 184 -4.50 26.46 8.03
C ASP A 184 -5.61 25.96 7.11
N GLU A 185 -5.68 26.52 5.90
CA GLU A 185 -6.70 26.20 4.92
C GLU A 185 -6.75 24.70 4.56
N LEU A 186 -5.59 24.05 4.49
CA LEU A 186 -5.49 22.63 4.19
C LEU A 186 -5.81 21.78 5.43
N VAL A 187 -5.34 22.17 6.62
CA VAL A 187 -5.64 21.47 7.87
C VAL A 187 -7.15 21.44 8.12
N GLU A 188 -7.82 22.58 8.00
CA GLU A 188 -9.29 22.66 8.16
C GLU A 188 -10.02 21.81 7.11
N CYS A 189 -9.55 21.84 5.86
CA CYS A 189 -10.14 21.03 4.79
C CYS A 189 -9.98 19.53 5.04
N ILE A 190 -8.84 19.09 5.56
CA ILE A 190 -8.58 17.69 5.91
C ILE A 190 -9.50 17.30 7.07
N LEU A 191 -9.43 18.03 8.20
CA LEU A 191 -10.16 17.71 9.42
C LEU A 191 -11.68 17.71 9.20
N GLY A 192 -12.21 18.68 8.44
CA GLY A 192 -13.63 18.73 8.09
C GLY A 192 -14.10 17.60 7.18
N SER A 193 -13.19 16.82 6.59
CA SER A 193 -13.50 15.71 5.68
C SER A 193 -13.29 14.31 6.28
N VAL A 194 -12.69 14.22 7.48
CA VAL A 194 -12.44 12.94 8.15
C VAL A 194 -13.76 12.31 8.60
N LYS A 195 -13.92 11.00 8.36
CA LYS A 195 -15.13 10.28 8.72
C LYS A 195 -14.89 9.40 9.93
N VAL A 196 -15.81 9.44 10.88
CA VAL A 196 -15.88 8.47 11.99
C VAL A 196 -16.87 7.39 11.61
N VAL A 197 -16.48 6.13 11.76
CA VAL A 197 -17.40 5.00 11.73
C VAL A 197 -17.34 4.36 13.11
N ASP A 198 -18.44 4.47 13.85
CA ASP A 198 -18.64 3.73 15.09
C ASP A 198 -18.93 2.26 14.73
N VAL A 199 -17.87 1.49 14.49
CA VAL A 199 -17.99 0.05 14.28
C VAL A 199 -17.90 -0.63 15.63
N GLU A 200 -18.97 -1.29 16.08
CA GLU A 200 -18.86 -2.33 17.10
C GLU A 200 -17.91 -3.42 16.59
N PRO A 201 -16.80 -3.71 17.29
CA PRO A 201 -15.86 -4.73 16.84
C PRO A 201 -16.57 -6.08 16.70
N GLY A 202 -16.71 -6.59 15.47
CA GLY A 202 -17.26 -7.91 15.18
C GLY A 202 -18.39 -7.98 14.15
N LYS A 203 -19.08 -6.87 13.84
CA LYS A 203 -20.16 -6.87 12.82
C LYS A 203 -19.62 -6.47 11.45
N VAL A 204 -19.13 -7.46 10.69
CA VAL A 204 -18.89 -7.28 9.25
C VAL A 204 -20.25 -7.05 8.58
N ARG A 205 -20.56 -5.80 8.19
CA ARG A 205 -21.70 -5.51 7.31
C ARG A 205 -21.46 -6.22 5.98
N LYS A 206 -22.02 -7.43 5.82
CA LYS A 206 -22.08 -8.10 4.52
C LYS A 206 -22.88 -7.20 3.59
N SER A 207 -22.20 -6.55 2.65
CA SER A 207 -22.88 -5.76 1.63
C SER A 207 -23.83 -6.67 0.87
N LEU A 208 -25.09 -6.27 0.70
CA LEU A 208 -26.05 -6.94 -0.19
C LEU A 208 -25.47 -7.14 -1.60
N LYS A 209 -24.55 -6.26 -2.04
CA LYS A 209 -23.81 -6.44 -3.31
C LYS A 209 -22.96 -7.71 -3.34
N ALA A 210 -22.42 -8.17 -2.22
CA ALA A 210 -21.61 -9.40 -2.14
C ALA A 210 -22.46 -10.65 -2.37
N PHE A 211 -23.76 -10.62 -2.01
CA PHE A 211 -24.70 -11.71 -2.27
C PHE A 211 -25.13 -11.80 -3.73
N VAL A 212 -25.22 -10.67 -4.44
CA VAL A 212 -25.68 -10.64 -5.84
C VAL A 212 -24.53 -10.89 -6.82
N LYS A 213 -23.29 -10.53 -6.45
CA LYS A 213 -22.08 -10.61 -7.30
C LYS A 213 -21.80 -11.99 -7.93
N PRO A 214 -22.06 -13.14 -7.27
CA PRO A 214 -21.90 -14.47 -7.86
C PRO A 214 -22.87 -14.73 -9.02
N TYR A 215 -24.07 -14.16 -8.95
CA TYR A 215 -25.16 -14.41 -9.91
C TYR A 215 -25.13 -13.50 -11.14
N ILE A 216 -24.20 -12.54 -11.21
CA ILE A 216 -24.06 -11.65 -12.36
C ILE A 216 -23.25 -12.36 -13.46
N PRO A 217 -23.83 -12.59 -14.67
CA PRO A 217 -23.15 -13.21 -15.80
C PRO A 217 -21.89 -12.45 -16.23
N ALA A 218 -20.86 -13.18 -16.69
CA ALA A 218 -19.58 -12.61 -17.11
C ALA A 218 -19.71 -11.59 -18.25
N SER A 219 -20.70 -11.77 -19.14
CA SER A 219 -21.03 -10.87 -20.24
C SER A 219 -21.58 -9.51 -19.76
N LEU A 220 -22.39 -9.51 -18.70
CA LEU A 220 -22.91 -8.31 -18.03
C LEU A 220 -21.81 -7.62 -17.22
N LYS A 221 -20.91 -8.37 -16.56
CA LYS A 221 -19.72 -7.79 -15.90
C LYS A 221 -18.81 -7.06 -16.90
N LYS A 222 -18.60 -7.62 -18.10
CA LYS A 222 -17.84 -6.97 -19.18
C LYS A 222 -18.54 -5.72 -19.74
N LYS A 223 -19.87 -5.74 -19.93
CA LYS A 223 -20.66 -4.58 -20.39
C LYS A 223 -20.83 -3.49 -19.33
N MET A 224 -20.83 -3.84 -18.04
CA MET A 224 -20.79 -2.91 -16.92
C MET A 224 -19.41 -2.29 -16.68
N GLY A 225 -18.42 -2.64 -17.49
CA GLY A 225 -17.14 -1.95 -17.61
C GLY A 225 -17.33 -0.53 -18.14
N ARG A 226 -18.01 0.32 -17.36
CA ARG A 226 -17.83 1.77 -17.41
C ARG A 226 -16.32 2.01 -17.33
N ARG A 227 -15.82 2.99 -18.10
CA ARG A 227 -14.45 3.53 -17.94
C ARG A 227 -14.11 3.50 -16.45
N PRO A 228 -12.96 2.94 -16.03
CA PRO A 228 -12.62 2.91 -14.62
C PRO A 228 -12.69 4.36 -14.12
N ALA A 229 -13.72 4.65 -13.33
CA ALA A 229 -13.83 5.94 -12.67
C ALA A 229 -12.54 6.08 -11.86
N LYS A 230 -11.92 7.24 -11.92
CA LYS A 230 -10.75 7.49 -11.08
C LYS A 230 -11.14 7.16 -9.63
N PRO A 231 -10.27 6.54 -8.83
CA PRO A 231 -10.62 6.31 -7.43
C PRO A 231 -10.84 7.65 -6.73
N ALA A 232 -11.85 7.72 -5.87
CA ALA A 232 -11.97 8.80 -4.91
C ALA A 232 -10.83 8.70 -3.89
N MET A 233 -10.25 9.84 -3.52
CA MET A 233 -9.23 9.90 -2.48
C MET A 233 -9.90 9.75 -1.11
N ASP A 234 -9.42 8.82 -0.27
CA ASP A 234 -10.00 8.61 1.07
C ASP A 234 -9.46 9.66 2.06
N SER A 235 -10.35 10.50 2.59
CA SER A 235 -10.01 11.58 3.52
C SER A 235 -9.29 11.11 4.79
N ASN A 236 -9.65 9.96 5.35
CA ASN A 236 -8.99 9.44 6.54
C ASN A 236 -7.56 8.99 6.22
N VAL A 237 -7.33 8.44 5.02
CA VAL A 237 -5.97 8.10 4.54
C VAL A 237 -5.14 9.37 4.35
N ILE A 238 -5.71 10.43 3.78
CA ILE A 238 -5.02 11.73 3.63
C ILE A 238 -4.67 12.29 5.02
N ALA A 239 -5.64 12.35 5.93
CA ALA A 239 -5.42 12.84 7.29
C ALA A 239 -4.32 12.06 8.02
N PHE A 240 -4.31 10.73 7.89
CA PHE A 240 -3.26 9.89 8.47
C PHE A 240 -1.89 10.15 7.86
N ARG A 241 -1.79 10.32 6.53
CA ARG A 241 -0.53 10.68 5.87
C ARG A 241 -0.04 12.06 6.31
N SER A 242 -0.93 13.04 6.39
CA SER A 242 -0.62 14.38 6.90
C SER A 242 -0.12 14.32 8.34
N TYR A 243 -0.78 13.53 9.19
CA TYR A 243 -0.35 13.31 10.57
C TYR A 243 1.07 12.74 10.64
N ILE A 244 1.38 11.71 9.83
CA ILE A 244 2.74 11.14 9.75
C ILE A 244 3.74 12.22 9.35
N ILE A 245 3.46 12.99 8.31
CA ILE A 245 4.35 14.06 7.83
C ILE A 245 4.63 15.08 8.96
N CYS A 246 3.60 15.55 9.64
CA CYS A 246 3.74 16.49 10.76
C CYS A 246 4.56 15.88 11.92
N ARG A 247 4.32 14.61 12.26
CA ARG A 247 5.07 13.91 13.32
C ARG A 247 6.53 13.71 12.95
N MET A 248 6.82 13.29 11.73
CA MET A 248 8.19 13.11 11.22
C MET A 248 8.93 14.45 11.21
N ASN A 249 8.30 15.51 10.69
CA ASN A 249 8.92 16.84 10.67
C ASN A 249 9.28 17.32 12.08
N ARG A 250 8.39 17.11 13.05
CA ARG A 250 8.63 17.47 14.44
C ARG A 250 9.81 16.69 15.04
N LEU A 251 9.83 15.36 14.88
CA LEU A 251 10.92 14.52 15.39
C LEU A 251 12.28 14.90 14.77
N LEU A 252 12.33 15.05 13.44
CA LEU A 252 13.56 15.44 12.75
C LEU A 252 14.05 16.84 13.15
N ARG A 253 13.14 17.77 13.45
CA ARG A 253 13.50 19.10 13.97
C ARG A 253 14.02 19.03 15.41
N GLU A 254 13.42 18.21 16.26
CA GLU A 254 13.90 17.95 17.62
C GLU A 254 15.32 17.36 17.58
N ASP A 255 15.55 16.34 16.76
CA ASP A 255 16.86 15.71 16.57
C ASP A 255 17.91 16.69 16.03
N ALA A 256 17.54 17.48 15.01
CA ALA A 256 18.44 18.48 14.43
C ALA A 256 18.80 19.62 15.40
N ARG A 257 17.98 19.89 16.41
CA ARG A 257 18.31 20.84 17.50
C ARG A 257 19.24 20.18 18.51
N ALA A 258 18.93 18.96 18.93
CA ALA A 258 19.77 18.20 19.86
C ALA A 258 21.20 18.01 19.32
N ALA A 259 21.34 17.65 18.04
CA ALA A 259 22.63 17.51 17.38
C ALA A 259 23.45 18.82 17.38
N ARG A 260 22.79 19.97 17.16
CA ARG A 260 23.45 21.29 17.18
C ARG A 260 23.94 21.71 18.56
N HIS A 261 23.22 21.32 19.63
CA HIS A 261 23.66 21.59 21.00
C HIS A 261 24.76 20.61 21.47
N GLY A 262 24.86 19.42 20.88
CA GLY A 262 25.92 18.45 21.18
C GLY A 262 27.29 18.79 20.57
N CYS A 263 27.35 19.54 19.47
CA CYS A 263 28.60 19.94 18.80
C CYS A 263 29.25 21.22 19.36
N LEU A 264 28.65 21.86 20.38
CA LEU A 264 29.20 23.07 21.03
C LEU A 264 29.86 22.77 22.39
N LYS A 265 30.36 21.55 22.59
CA LYS A 265 31.17 21.16 23.75
C LYS A 265 32.53 20.65 23.31
#